data_AF-A0A4S8KRB8-F1
#
_entry.id   AF-A0A4S8KRB8-F1
#
_cell.length_a   1.000
_cell.length_b   1.000
_cell.length_c   1.000
_cell.angle_alpha   90.00
_cell.angle_beta   90.00
_cell.angle_gamma   90.00
#
_symmetry.space_group_name_H-M   'P 1'
#
loop_
_entity.id
_entity.type
_entity.pdbx_description
1 polymer ?
#
loop_
_entity_poly.entity_id
_entity_poly.type
_entity_poly.pdbx_seq_one_letter_code
_entity_poly.pdbx_strand_id
1 'polypeptide(L)'
;MHILDESSFFAVGANPASSLDSTSRRTNSGETEKFMDTNLPEIERLNRLLFWRSYQAAQTFDPSSPSYVPQPDLPPLTAQETETLTKAQEKVLYLLAEKKIDLTSSSTPPRKSSRAPPPKENEQNASNRGYEAAYTEQIHKMEEENRTWSTVSEFYESYIKEQTAKRRAMIEKSKNPPPRPSAKAKGKQKASDNDVDDSMDNDEVHIFLPRK
;
A
#
# COMPACT_ATOMS: atom_id res chain seq x y z
N MET A 1 1.79 33.48 -49.38
CA MET A 1 1.65 34.16 -48.08
C MET A 1 2.63 33.50 -47.13
N HIS A 2 3.73 34.19 -46.86
CA HIS A 2 4.69 33.85 -45.81
C HIS A 2 4.06 34.11 -44.44
N ILE A 3 4.47 33.35 -43.40
CA ILE A 3 4.98 33.83 -42.09
C ILE A 3 4.97 32.67 -41.07
N LEU A 4 6.19 32.24 -40.69
CA LEU A 4 6.75 31.81 -39.39
C LEU A 4 5.98 30.72 -38.61
N ASP A 5 6.49 29.51 -38.34
CA ASP A 5 7.76 29.07 -37.73
C ASP A 5 8.11 29.74 -36.39
N GLU A 6 7.46 29.27 -35.32
CA GLU A 6 7.86 29.46 -33.93
C GLU A 6 7.71 28.12 -33.18
N SER A 7 8.73 27.27 -33.27
CA SER A 7 8.90 26.13 -32.37
C SER A 7 10.37 26.01 -31.96
N SER A 8 10.85 27.05 -31.29
CA SER A 8 12.13 27.06 -30.58
C SER A 8 11.91 27.76 -29.25
N PHE A 9 11.75 27.00 -28.17
CA PHE A 9 12.39 27.27 -26.87
C PHE A 9 12.02 26.16 -25.87
N PHE A 10 12.96 25.27 -25.58
CA PHE A 10 13.38 24.89 -24.22
C PHE A 10 14.53 23.90 -24.35
N ALA A 11 15.74 24.43 -24.48
CA ALA A 11 16.95 23.74 -24.07
C ALA A 11 17.16 24.07 -22.58
N VAL A 12 16.87 23.11 -21.70
CA VAL A 12 17.35 23.14 -20.31
C VAL A 12 18.09 21.82 -20.08
N GLY A 13 19.34 21.97 -19.62
CA GLY A 13 20.39 20.97 -19.69
C GLY A 13 20.06 19.66 -18.98
N ALA A 14 20.23 18.57 -19.72
CA ALA A 14 20.46 17.25 -19.14
C ALA A 14 21.92 17.20 -18.66
N ASN A 15 22.11 17.41 -17.36
CA ASN A 15 23.36 17.13 -16.67
C ASN A 15 23.60 15.61 -16.65
N PRO A 16 24.79 15.12 -17.03
CA PRO A 16 25.21 13.75 -16.77
C PRO A 16 25.76 13.62 -15.34
N ALA A 17 25.63 12.42 -14.77
CA ALA A 17 26.18 11.98 -13.48
C ALA A 17 25.37 12.35 -12.23
N SER A 18 24.51 11.43 -11.81
CA SER A 18 24.63 10.85 -10.48
C SER A 18 24.13 9.42 -10.55
N SER A 19 25.10 8.54 -10.77
CA SER A 19 25.02 7.12 -10.47
C SER A 19 24.64 6.98 -8.99
N LEU A 20 23.34 6.92 -8.70
CA LEU A 20 22.86 6.18 -7.55
C LEU A 20 22.89 4.73 -7.98
N ASP A 21 24.10 4.18 -7.99
CA ASP A 21 24.31 2.76 -7.82
C ASP A 21 23.74 2.44 -6.45
N SER A 22 22.43 2.25 -6.44
CA SER A 22 21.72 1.59 -5.37
C SER A 22 22.34 0.22 -5.37
N THR A 23 23.41 0.06 -4.59
CA THR A 23 23.86 -1.22 -4.11
C THR A 23 22.68 -1.76 -3.32
N SER A 24 21.76 -2.35 -4.07
CA SER A 24 20.81 -3.32 -3.62
C SER A 24 21.70 -4.40 -3.04
N ARG A 25 22.07 -4.23 -1.76
CA ARG A 25 22.30 -5.33 -0.86
C ARG A 25 20.96 -6.05 -0.86
N ARG A 26 20.80 -6.87 -1.89
CA ARG A 26 19.86 -7.97 -1.93
C ARG A 26 20.24 -8.79 -0.72
N THR A 27 19.61 -8.51 0.41
CA THR A 27 19.56 -9.48 1.48
C THR A 27 18.85 -10.66 0.83
N ASN A 28 19.61 -11.68 0.43
CA ASN A 28 19.10 -12.97 0.03
C ASN A 28 18.39 -13.59 1.26
N SER A 29 17.26 -13.00 1.68
CA SER A 29 16.40 -13.51 2.73
C SER A 29 15.79 -14.85 2.32
N GLY A 30 15.64 -15.10 1.02
CA GLY A 30 15.16 -16.37 0.47
C GLY A 30 16.15 -17.53 0.54
N GLU A 31 17.45 -17.30 0.74
CA GLU A 31 18.42 -18.40 0.92
C GLU A 31 18.49 -18.86 2.39
N THR A 32 18.21 -17.97 3.34
CA THR A 32 18.26 -18.31 4.77
C THR A 32 17.09 -19.15 5.25
N GLU A 33 15.93 -19.06 4.59
CA GLU A 33 14.74 -19.82 4.97
C GLU A 33 14.81 -21.29 4.57
N LYS A 34 15.56 -21.64 3.52
CA LYS A 34 15.71 -23.04 3.08
C LYS A 34 16.56 -23.89 4.01
N PHE A 35 17.46 -23.28 4.78
CA PHE A 35 18.37 -24.00 5.69
C PHE A 35 17.86 -24.08 7.14
N MET A 36 16.66 -23.56 7.42
CA MET A 36 16.10 -23.53 8.77
C MET A 36 14.90 -24.46 8.86
N ASP A 37 15.09 -25.63 9.49
CA ASP A 37 14.00 -26.54 9.83
C ASP A 37 13.00 -25.81 10.74
N THR A 38 11.77 -25.58 10.24
CA THR A 38 10.69 -24.93 10.99
C THR A 38 10.18 -25.78 12.16
N ASN A 39 10.50 -27.07 12.16
CA ASN A 39 10.10 -28.02 13.19
C ASN A 39 11.04 -28.04 14.41
N LEU A 40 12.15 -27.29 14.38
CA LEU A 40 13.08 -27.22 15.51
C LEU A 40 12.62 -26.18 16.56
N PRO A 41 12.92 -26.41 17.85
CA PRO A 41 12.73 -25.40 18.88
C PRO A 41 13.44 -24.08 18.52
N GLU A 42 12.83 -22.95 18.85
CA GLU A 42 13.32 -21.61 18.47
C GLU A 42 14.79 -21.39 18.88
N ILE A 43 15.18 -21.86 20.06
CA ILE A 43 16.55 -21.77 20.57
C ILE A 43 17.53 -22.50 19.66
N GLU A 44 17.18 -23.68 19.17
CA GLU A 44 18.05 -24.46 18.29
C GLU A 44 18.14 -23.84 16.89
N ARG A 45 17.02 -23.31 16.40
CA ARG A 45 16.98 -22.55 15.14
C ARG A 45 17.87 -21.31 15.23
N LEU A 46 17.80 -20.56 16.34
CA LEU A 46 18.64 -19.40 16.58
C LEU A 46 20.12 -19.77 16.67
N ASN A 47 20.44 -20.86 17.38
CA ASN A 47 21.83 -21.33 17.45
C ASN A 47 22.38 -21.71 16.07
N ARG A 48 21.61 -22.46 15.26
CA ARG A 48 21.99 -22.82 13.88
C ARG A 48 22.20 -21.57 13.02
N LEU A 49 21.32 -20.58 13.14
CA LEU A 49 21.45 -19.32 12.42
C LEU A 49 22.72 -18.57 12.81
N LEU A 50 22.97 -18.42 14.11
CA LEU A 50 24.17 -17.75 14.61
C LEU A 50 25.43 -18.48 14.17
N PHE A 51 25.47 -19.81 14.31
CA PHE A 51 26.58 -20.62 13.85
C PHE A 51 26.86 -20.42 12.36
N TRP A 52 25.84 -20.52 11.51
CA TRP A 52 25.99 -20.36 10.07
C TRP A 52 26.41 -18.94 9.66
N ARG A 53 25.90 -17.91 10.36
CA ARG A 53 26.30 -16.51 10.13
C ARG A 53 27.75 -16.25 10.57
N SER A 54 28.15 -16.75 11.74
CA SER A 54 29.52 -16.65 12.23
C SER A 54 30.50 -17.40 11.34
N TYR A 55 30.10 -18.57 10.82
CA TYR A 55 30.92 -19.37 9.93
C TYR A 55 31.18 -18.65 8.60
N GLN A 56 30.13 -18.10 7.97
CA GLN A 56 30.30 -17.29 6.76
C GLN A 56 31.12 -16.03 7.01
N ALA A 57 30.90 -15.35 8.15
CA ALA A 57 31.67 -14.18 8.51
C ALA A 57 33.16 -14.52 8.74
N ALA A 58 33.49 -15.70 9.23
CA ALA A 58 34.88 -16.15 9.32
C ALA A 58 35.48 -16.40 7.92
N GLN A 59 34.68 -17.00 7.02
CA GLN A 59 35.10 -17.28 5.64
C GLN A 59 35.37 -16.02 4.79
N THR A 60 34.79 -14.85 5.13
CA THR A 60 35.06 -13.62 4.36
C THR A 60 36.47 -13.08 4.54
N PHE A 61 37.19 -13.50 5.59
CA PHE A 61 38.55 -13.04 5.90
C PHE A 61 39.64 -14.04 5.48
N ASP A 62 39.26 -15.25 5.06
CA ASP A 62 40.21 -16.23 4.56
C ASP A 62 40.40 -16.05 3.05
N PRO A 63 41.60 -15.66 2.56
CA PRO A 63 41.86 -15.49 1.13
C PRO A 63 41.77 -16.80 0.34
N SER A 64 41.78 -17.96 1.01
CA SER A 64 41.62 -19.28 0.39
C SER A 64 40.15 -19.68 0.21
N SER A 65 39.22 -18.91 0.78
CA SER A 65 37.79 -19.22 0.75
C SER A 65 37.13 -18.74 -0.54
N PRO A 66 36.24 -19.55 -1.16
CA PRO A 66 35.48 -19.13 -2.35
C PRO A 66 34.51 -17.99 -2.05
N SER A 67 34.25 -17.68 -0.78
CA SER A 67 33.40 -16.56 -0.32
C SER A 67 34.20 -15.33 0.11
N TYR A 68 35.50 -15.27 -0.21
CA TYR A 68 36.36 -14.12 0.07
C TYR A 68 35.85 -12.88 -0.69
N VAL A 69 35.59 -11.80 0.05
CA VAL A 69 35.22 -10.51 -0.53
C VAL A 69 36.37 -9.54 -0.29
N PRO A 70 37.11 -9.12 -1.34
CA PRO A 70 38.15 -8.11 -1.20
C PRO A 70 37.54 -6.84 -0.59
N GLN A 71 38.02 -6.46 0.60
CA GLN A 71 37.60 -5.22 1.25
C GLN A 71 38.28 -4.04 0.53
N PRO A 72 37.52 -3.09 -0.06
CA PRO A 72 38.12 -2.12 -0.99
C PRO A 72 38.98 -1.02 -0.35
N ASP A 73 38.98 -0.80 0.97
CA ASP A 73 39.58 0.41 1.55
C ASP A 73 40.33 0.23 2.89
N LEU A 74 40.69 -1.00 3.28
CA LEU A 74 41.39 -1.24 4.57
C LEU A 74 42.83 -1.71 4.36
N PRO A 75 43.80 -1.22 5.17
CA PRO A 75 45.14 -1.78 5.16
C PRO A 75 45.08 -3.27 5.50
N PRO A 76 45.88 -4.11 4.82
CA PRO A 76 45.90 -5.54 5.10
C PRO A 76 46.30 -5.75 6.57
N LEU A 77 45.55 -6.61 7.27
CA LEU A 77 45.88 -6.96 8.65
C LEU A 77 47.28 -7.57 8.71
N THR A 78 48.01 -7.27 9.78
CA THR A 78 49.30 -7.91 10.05
C THR A 78 49.09 -9.40 10.35
N ALA A 79 50.10 -10.23 10.10
CA ALA A 79 50.00 -11.68 10.30
C ALA A 79 49.65 -12.07 11.76
N GLN A 80 50.02 -11.25 12.73
CA GLN A 80 49.67 -11.45 14.14
C GLN A 80 48.19 -11.11 14.41
N GLU A 81 47.67 -10.07 13.77
CA GLU A 81 46.27 -9.68 13.90
C GLU A 81 45.34 -10.70 13.23
N THR A 82 45.74 -11.26 12.08
CA THR A 82 44.96 -12.32 11.44
C THR A 82 44.91 -13.59 12.30
N GLU A 83 46.02 -14.01 12.91
CA GLU A 83 46.05 -15.17 13.80
C GLU A 83 45.20 -14.97 15.07
N THR A 84 45.22 -13.77 15.65
CA THR A 84 44.38 -13.47 16.83
C THR A 84 42.91 -13.40 16.46
N LEU A 85 42.58 -12.85 15.28
CA LEU A 85 41.22 -12.80 14.76
C LEU A 85 40.67 -14.21 14.47
N THR A 86 41.45 -15.08 13.81
CA THR A 86 41.01 -16.46 13.52
C THR A 86 40.79 -17.24 14.80
N LYS A 87 41.70 -17.16 15.78
CA LYS A 87 41.52 -17.80 17.11
C LYS A 87 40.26 -17.30 17.81
N ALA A 88 39.96 -16.00 17.72
CA ALA A 88 38.74 -15.45 18.31
C ALA A 88 37.47 -15.97 17.59
N GLN A 89 37.48 -16.02 16.26
CA GLN A 89 36.37 -16.54 15.45
C GLN A 89 36.13 -18.04 15.73
N GLU A 90 37.19 -18.85 15.78
CA GLU A 90 37.13 -20.28 16.14
C GLU A 90 36.56 -20.50 17.54
N LYS A 91 36.97 -19.68 18.51
CA LYS A 91 36.44 -19.75 19.87
C LYS A 91 34.93 -19.47 19.92
N VAL A 92 34.45 -18.50 19.15
CA VAL A 92 33.01 -18.20 19.06
C VAL A 92 32.26 -19.36 18.42
N LEU A 93 32.77 -19.91 17.32
CA LEU A 93 32.18 -21.08 16.67
C LEU A 93 32.13 -22.30 17.60
N TYR A 94 33.19 -22.52 18.36
CA TYR A 94 33.27 -23.58 19.37
C TYR A 94 32.22 -23.39 20.48
N LEU A 95 32.06 -22.17 21.00
CA LEU A 95 31.06 -21.87 22.03
C LEU A 95 29.62 -22.04 21.51
N LEU A 96 29.36 -21.71 20.24
CA LEU A 96 28.07 -21.93 19.58
C LEU A 96 27.80 -23.44 19.34
N ALA A 97 28.82 -24.17 18.88
CA ALA A 97 28.72 -25.62 18.63
C ALA A 97 28.45 -26.41 19.93
N GLU A 98 29.09 -26.01 21.03
CA GLU A 98 28.89 -26.62 22.34
C GLU A 98 27.62 -26.12 23.07
N LYS A 99 26.82 -25.24 22.46
CA LYS A 99 25.64 -24.63 23.07
C LYS A 99 25.93 -23.95 24.42
N LYS A 100 27.16 -23.42 24.59
CA LYS A 100 27.60 -22.74 25.83
C LYS A 100 27.10 -21.30 25.96
N ILE A 101 26.60 -20.72 24.87
CA ILE A 101 26.00 -19.39 24.86
C ILE A 101 24.53 -19.54 25.22
N ASP A 102 24.13 -18.92 26.33
CA ASP A 102 22.73 -18.88 26.74
C ASP A 102 21.93 -17.99 25.80
N LEU A 103 21.08 -18.62 24.99
CA LEU A 103 20.19 -17.96 24.03
C LEU A 103 18.77 -17.78 24.57
N THR A 104 18.50 -18.12 25.84
CA THR A 104 17.16 -18.05 26.45
C THR A 104 16.75 -16.63 26.88
N SER A 105 17.65 -15.65 26.75
CA SER A 105 17.50 -14.28 27.26
C SER A 105 16.76 -13.31 26.31
N SER A 106 15.63 -13.71 25.70
CA SER A 106 14.69 -12.73 25.09
C SER A 106 13.54 -12.33 26.02
N SER A 107 13.64 -12.61 27.31
CA SER A 107 12.74 -12.06 28.31
C SER A 107 13.54 -11.54 29.49
N THR A 108 14.10 -10.33 29.35
CA THR A 108 14.43 -9.56 30.54
C THR A 108 13.10 -9.22 31.21
N PRO A 109 12.78 -9.74 32.42
CA PRO A 109 11.60 -9.29 33.13
C PRO A 109 11.78 -7.78 33.39
N PRO A 110 10.71 -6.97 33.32
CA PRO A 110 10.82 -5.54 33.53
C PRO A 110 11.37 -5.31 34.94
N ARG A 111 12.64 -4.90 35.02
CA ARG A 111 13.22 -4.40 36.27
C ARG A 111 12.35 -3.22 36.67
N LYS A 112 11.58 -3.40 37.74
CA LYS A 112 10.87 -2.33 38.46
C LYS A 112 11.90 -1.40 39.09
N SER A 113 12.67 -0.66 38.29
CA SER A 113 13.45 0.47 38.79
C SER A 113 12.57 1.69 38.69
N SER A 114 12.06 2.13 39.84
CA SER A 114 11.51 3.46 40.00
C SER A 114 12.49 4.48 39.44
N ARG A 115 12.03 5.27 38.46
CA ARG A 115 12.70 6.45 37.89
C ARG A 115 13.79 6.18 36.84
N ALA A 116 13.46 5.39 35.82
CA ALA A 116 14.05 5.65 34.50
C ALA A 116 13.45 6.95 33.93
N PRO A 117 14.24 7.87 33.35
CA PRO A 117 13.71 9.01 32.62
C PRO A 117 12.76 8.51 31.52
N PRO A 118 11.67 9.22 31.21
CA PRO A 118 10.81 8.83 30.09
C PRO A 118 11.70 8.69 28.83
N PRO A 119 11.52 7.60 28.07
CA PRO A 119 12.33 7.38 26.89
C PRO A 119 12.23 8.60 25.99
N LYS A 120 13.38 9.17 25.64
CA LYS A 120 13.45 10.33 24.76
C LYS A 120 12.77 9.96 23.44
N GLU A 121 11.83 10.80 23.02
CA GLU A 121 11.12 10.58 21.77
C GLU A 121 12.11 10.55 20.62
N ASN A 122 12.10 9.45 19.88
CA ASN A 122 12.91 9.29 18.67
C ASN A 122 12.36 10.23 17.60
N GLU A 123 13.23 10.93 16.87
CA GLU A 123 12.84 11.83 15.76
C GLU A 123 11.99 11.08 14.73
N GLN A 124 12.25 9.79 14.54
CA GLN A 124 11.44 8.92 13.69
C GLN A 124 10.00 8.75 14.20
N ASN A 125 9.78 8.67 15.51
CA ASN A 125 8.43 8.56 16.08
C ASN A 125 7.65 9.86 15.88
N ALA A 126 8.31 11.01 16.02
CA ALA A 126 7.68 12.30 15.75
C ALA A 126 7.30 12.45 14.28
N SER A 127 8.20 12.04 13.37
CA SER A 127 7.92 12.05 11.92
C SER A 127 6.80 11.08 11.54
N ASN A 128 6.79 9.86 12.09
CA ASN A 128 5.74 8.87 11.83
C ASN A 128 4.36 9.39 12.25
N ARG A 129 4.22 10.08 13.39
CA ARG A 129 2.94 10.69 13.79
C ARG A 129 2.43 11.71 12.78
N GLY A 130 3.34 12.50 12.20
CA GLY A 130 2.98 13.46 11.15
C GLY A 130 2.45 12.76 9.91
N TYR A 131 3.11 11.68 9.48
CA TYR A 131 2.66 10.87 8.35
C TYR A 131 1.33 10.17 8.64
N GLU A 132 1.17 9.58 9.82
CA GLU A 132 -0.06 8.92 10.24
C GLU A 132 -1.26 9.90 10.19
N ALA A 133 -1.09 11.11 10.71
CA ALA A 133 -2.14 12.13 10.66
C ALA A 133 -2.49 12.51 9.22
N ALA A 134 -1.49 12.78 8.38
CA ALA A 134 -1.70 13.17 6.99
C ALA A 134 -2.37 12.06 6.17
N TYR A 135 -1.93 10.80 6.33
CA TYR A 135 -2.53 9.67 5.62
C TYR A 135 -3.94 9.38 6.12
N THR A 136 -4.20 9.50 7.43
CA THR A 136 -5.54 9.31 7.99
C THR A 136 -6.52 10.34 7.42
N GLU A 137 -6.11 11.61 7.31
CA GLU A 137 -6.93 12.65 6.69
C GLU A 137 -7.22 12.35 5.21
N GLN A 138 -6.21 11.91 4.45
CA GLN A 138 -6.38 11.54 3.04
C GLN A 138 -7.32 10.33 2.87
N ILE A 139 -7.19 9.32 3.73
CA ILE A 139 -8.08 8.16 3.75
C ILE A 139 -9.52 8.61 3.98
N HIS A 140 -9.76 9.44 5.00
CA HIS A 140 -11.10 9.96 5.27
C HIS A 140 -11.70 10.73 4.09
N LYS A 141 -10.89 11.59 3.45
CA LYS A 141 -11.32 12.35 2.27
C LYS A 141 -11.71 11.42 1.11
N MET A 142 -10.88 10.41 0.84
CA MET A 142 -11.17 9.43 -0.20
C MET A 142 -12.40 8.58 0.10
N GLU A 143 -12.62 8.20 1.37
CA GLU A 143 -13.82 7.48 1.77
C GLU A 143 -15.09 8.31 1.59
N GLU A 144 -15.04 9.59 1.94
CA GLU A 144 -16.17 10.51 1.73
C GLU A 144 -16.47 10.68 0.24
N GLU A 145 -15.44 10.90 -0.58
CA GLU A 145 -15.58 10.95 -2.03
C GLU A 145 -16.15 9.64 -2.59
N ASN A 146 -15.70 8.49 -2.12
CA ASN A 146 -16.25 7.20 -2.57
C ASN A 146 -17.74 7.04 -2.19
N ARG A 147 -18.16 7.53 -1.01
CA ARG A 147 -19.57 7.53 -0.59
C ARG A 147 -20.43 8.44 -1.48
N THR A 148 -19.93 9.60 -1.88
CA THR A 148 -20.65 10.50 -2.78
C THR A 148 -20.79 9.87 -4.17
N TRP A 149 -19.71 9.31 -4.72
CA TRP A 149 -19.77 8.57 -6.00
C TRP A 149 -20.73 7.39 -5.95
N SER A 150 -20.77 6.66 -4.84
CA SER A 150 -21.70 5.54 -4.65
C SER A 150 -23.16 6.01 -4.68
N THR A 151 -23.48 7.10 -3.95
CA THR A 151 -24.82 7.70 -3.95
C THR A 151 -25.27 8.13 -5.35
N VAL A 152 -24.37 8.78 -6.11
CA VAL A 152 -24.64 9.19 -7.49
C VAL A 152 -24.90 7.97 -8.39
N SER A 153 -24.09 6.92 -8.25
CA SER A 153 -24.27 5.68 -9.01
C SER A 153 -25.63 5.03 -8.72
N GLU A 154 -26.00 4.90 -7.45
CA GLU A 154 -27.30 4.36 -7.02
C GLU A 154 -28.46 5.18 -7.57
N PHE A 155 -28.36 6.52 -7.54
CA PHE A 155 -29.35 7.40 -8.13
C PHE A 155 -29.53 7.14 -9.63
N TYR A 156 -28.44 7.11 -10.41
CA TYR A 156 -28.51 6.85 -11.85
C TYR A 156 -29.05 5.45 -12.17
N GLU A 157 -28.67 4.44 -11.41
CA GLU A 157 -29.22 3.09 -11.56
C GLU A 157 -30.74 3.07 -11.33
N SER A 158 -31.22 3.74 -10.28
CA SER A 158 -32.64 3.84 -9.98
C SER A 158 -33.41 4.56 -11.10
N TYR A 159 -32.85 5.67 -11.60
CA TYR A 159 -33.41 6.43 -12.72
C TYR A 159 -33.50 5.60 -14.00
N ILE A 160 -32.44 4.87 -14.35
CA ILE A 160 -32.44 3.97 -15.52
C ILE A 160 -33.49 2.85 -15.34
N LYS A 161 -33.59 2.25 -14.15
CA LYS A 161 -34.61 1.24 -13.83
C LYS A 161 -36.03 1.80 -14.02
N GLU A 162 -36.29 3.01 -13.54
CA GLU A 162 -37.59 3.67 -13.72
C GLU A 162 -37.89 3.95 -15.19
N GLN A 163 -36.95 4.54 -15.94
CA GLN A 163 -37.14 4.85 -17.36
C GLN A 163 -37.36 3.60 -18.21
N THR A 164 -36.63 2.53 -17.92
CA THR A 164 -36.82 1.24 -18.61
C THR A 164 -38.17 0.60 -18.26
N ALA A 165 -38.63 0.70 -17.01
CA ALA A 165 -39.96 0.25 -16.61
C ALA A 165 -41.07 1.04 -17.31
N LYS A 166 -40.99 2.38 -17.34
CA LYS A 166 -41.93 3.26 -18.06
C LYS A 166 -42.02 2.88 -19.54
N ARG A 167 -40.87 2.70 -20.20
CA ARG A 167 -40.82 2.29 -21.62
C ARG A 167 -41.47 0.93 -21.84
N ARG A 168 -41.22 -0.06 -20.97
CA ARG A 168 -41.83 -1.38 -21.05
C ARG A 168 -43.35 -1.32 -20.88
N ALA A 169 -43.84 -0.55 -19.91
CA ALA A 169 -45.28 -0.36 -19.69
C ALA A 169 -45.98 0.28 -20.90
N MET A 170 -45.35 1.26 -21.56
CA MET A 170 -45.88 1.85 -22.80
C MET A 170 -45.96 0.82 -23.93
N ILE A 171 -44.93 -0.01 -24.09
CA ILE A 171 -44.90 -1.07 -25.11
C ILE A 171 -46.00 -2.10 -24.82
N GLU A 172 -46.18 -2.52 -23.57
CA GLU A 172 -47.22 -3.48 -23.19
C GLU A 172 -48.63 -2.93 -23.42
N LYS A 173 -48.88 -1.66 -23.05
CA LYS A 173 -50.15 -0.96 -23.33
C LYS A 173 -50.45 -0.87 -24.82
N SER A 174 -49.42 -0.71 -25.66
CA SER A 174 -49.59 -0.70 -27.12
C SER A 174 -49.89 -2.08 -27.72
N LYS A 175 -49.38 -3.17 -27.10
CA LYS A 175 -49.63 -4.55 -27.55
C LYS A 175 -51.03 -5.05 -27.18
N ASN A 176 -51.56 -4.62 -26.04
CA ASN A 176 -52.90 -4.98 -25.55
C ASN A 176 -53.78 -3.73 -25.47
N PRO A 177 -54.25 -3.18 -26.61
CA PRO A 177 -55.15 -2.04 -26.58
C PRO A 177 -56.42 -2.41 -25.81
N PRO A 178 -56.93 -1.52 -24.93
CA PRO A 178 -58.16 -1.79 -24.20
C PRO A 178 -59.28 -2.08 -25.19
N PRO A 179 -60.21 -3.01 -24.86
CA PRO A 179 -61.34 -3.33 -25.72
C PRO A 179 -62.08 -2.04 -26.04
N ARG A 180 -62.14 -1.71 -27.34
CA ARG A 180 -62.84 -0.51 -27.79
C ARG A 180 -64.29 -0.57 -27.26
N PRO A 181 -64.79 0.47 -26.59
CA PRO A 181 -66.18 0.48 -26.15
C PRO A 181 -67.07 0.32 -27.39
N SER A 182 -67.87 -0.75 -27.40
CA SER A 182 -68.77 -1.07 -28.50
C SER A 182 -69.71 0.11 -28.77
N ALA A 183 -69.81 0.52 -30.03
CA ALA A 183 -70.57 1.69 -30.51
C ALA A 183 -72.10 1.62 -30.28
N LYS A 184 -72.61 0.61 -29.56
CA LYS A 184 -74.05 0.41 -29.31
C LYS A 184 -74.58 1.00 -28.00
N ALA A 185 -73.74 1.58 -27.15
CA ALA A 185 -74.17 2.22 -25.90
C ALA A 185 -74.14 3.77 -26.01
N LYS A 186 -74.89 4.34 -26.96
CA LYS A 186 -75.10 5.80 -27.05
C LYS A 186 -76.27 6.20 -26.16
N GLY A 187 -76.08 6.07 -24.84
CA GLY A 187 -77.03 6.49 -23.82
C GLY A 187 -76.41 7.57 -22.93
N LYS A 188 -76.87 8.82 -23.11
CA LYS A 188 -76.75 9.99 -22.22
C LYS A 188 -75.65 9.91 -21.13
N GLN A 189 -74.47 10.45 -21.40
CA GLN A 189 -73.55 10.86 -20.33
C GLN A 189 -73.64 12.36 -20.06
N LYS A 190 -73.65 12.66 -18.77
CA LYS A 190 -73.73 13.97 -18.11
C LYS A 190 -72.33 14.58 -18.12
N ALA A 191 -72.22 15.88 -18.44
CA ALA A 191 -70.94 16.60 -18.39
C ALA A 191 -70.42 16.62 -16.95
N SER A 192 -69.20 16.11 -16.74
CA SER A 192 -68.43 16.38 -15.52
C SER A 192 -67.25 17.27 -15.92
N ASP A 193 -67.37 18.51 -15.46
CA ASP A 193 -66.36 19.55 -15.38
C ASP A 193 -65.30 19.14 -14.34
N ASN A 194 -64.07 18.86 -14.77
CA ASN A 194 -62.90 18.84 -13.89
C ASN A 194 -61.61 18.89 -14.72
N ASP A 195 -61.35 20.04 -15.35
CA ASP A 195 -60.00 20.39 -15.79
C ASP A 195 -59.26 20.99 -14.58
N VAL A 196 -58.39 20.19 -13.96
CA VAL A 196 -57.36 20.69 -13.04
C VAL A 196 -56.02 20.50 -13.74
N ASP A 197 -55.54 21.63 -14.26
CA ASP A 197 -54.22 21.86 -14.84
C ASP A 197 -53.16 21.79 -13.73
N ASP A 198 -52.57 20.62 -13.55
CA ASP A 198 -51.46 20.39 -12.60
C ASP A 198 -50.14 20.61 -13.34
N SER A 199 -49.86 21.89 -13.66
CA SER A 199 -48.54 22.36 -14.08
C SER A 199 -47.67 22.57 -12.85
N MET A 200 -47.01 21.51 -12.42
CA MET A 200 -45.96 21.56 -11.39
C MET A 200 -44.62 21.14 -12.01
N ASP A 201 -43.61 21.91 -11.62
CA ASP A 201 -42.19 21.54 -11.55
C ASP A 201 -41.31 21.76 -12.79
N ASN A 202 -40.77 22.99 -12.86
CA ASN A 202 -39.42 23.25 -13.35
C ASN A 202 -38.60 23.85 -12.20
N ASP A 203 -38.13 22.98 -11.29
CA ASP A 203 -37.08 23.35 -10.34
C ASP A 203 -35.75 23.42 -11.08
N GLU A 204 -35.39 24.64 -11.44
CA GLU A 204 -34.09 25.03 -11.97
C GLU A 204 -33.01 24.81 -10.90
N VAL A 205 -32.31 23.68 -10.99
CA VAL A 205 -31.18 23.36 -10.12
C VAL A 205 -30.03 24.32 -10.45
N HIS A 206 -29.94 25.41 -9.69
CA HIS A 206 -28.80 26.31 -9.70
C HIS A 206 -27.53 25.58 -9.23
N ILE A 207 -26.72 25.11 -10.19
CA ILE A 207 -25.39 24.57 -9.92
C ILE A 207 -24.49 25.73 -9.50
N PHE A 208 -24.29 25.88 -8.20
CA PHE A 208 -23.35 26.85 -7.62
C PHE A 208 -21.93 26.30 -7.77
N LEU A 209 -21.23 26.73 -8.82
CA LEU A 209 -19.80 26.45 -8.98
C LEU A 209 -18.99 27.27 -7.98
N PRO A 210 -18.11 26.66 -7.15
CA PRO A 210 -17.21 27.40 -6.29
C PRO A 210 -16.19 28.16 -7.14
N ARG A 211 -16.14 29.49 -6.95
CA ARG A 211 -15.07 30.33 -7.52
C ARG A 211 -13.74 29.96 -6.87
N LYS A 212 -12.74 29.70 -7.71
CA LYS A 212 -11.33 29.63 -7.33
C LYS A 212 -10.76 31.02 -7.06
#